data_AF-Q0PRI3-F1
#
_entry.id   AF-Q0PRI3-F1
#
_cell.length_a   1.000
_cell.length_b   1.000
_cell.length_c   1.000
_cell.angle_alpha   90.00
_cell.angle_beta   90.00
_cell.angle_gamma   90.00
#
_symmetry.space_group_name_H-M   'P 1'
#
loop_
_entity.id
_entity.type
_entity.pdbx_description
1 polymer ?
#
loop_
_entity_poly.entity_id
_entity_poly.type
_entity_poly.pdbx_seq_one_letter_code
_entity_poly.pdbx_strand_id
1 'polypeptide(L)' 'RGYRRDEVVVVERCACTFHWCCEVKCKLCRTKKVIYTCL' A
#
# COMPACT_ATOMS: atom_id res chain seq x y z
N ARG A 1 3.33 -4.79 -28.04
CA ARG A 1 2.56 -5.30 -26.87
C ARG A 1 2.21 -4.11 -26.00
N GLY A 2 0.93 -3.89 -25.72
CA GLY A 2 0.45 -2.76 -24.92
C GLY A 2 0.52 -3.03 -23.41
N TYR A 3 0.03 -2.08 -22.63
CA TYR A 3 -0.17 -2.23 -21.19
C TYR A 3 -1.53 -1.66 -20.79
N ARG A 4 -2.10 -2.20 -19.72
CA ARG A 4 -3.32 -1.72 -19.08
C ARG A 4 -2.94 -0.87 -17.87
N ARG A 5 -3.69 0.21 -17.63
CA ARG A 5 -3.56 1.12 -16.48
C ARG A 5 -4.86 1.09 -15.69
N ASP A 6 -4.79 0.76 -14.40
CA ASP A 6 -5.94 0.77 -13.49
C ASP A 6 -5.63 1.60 -12.24
N GLU A 7 -6.62 2.35 -11.74
CA GLU A 7 -6.54 3.03 -10.44
C GLU A 7 -7.29 2.19 -9.40
N VAL A 8 -6.59 1.73 -8.38
CA VAL A 8 -7.14 0.89 -7.32
C VAL A 8 -6.93 1.51 -5.95
N VAL A 9 -7.88 1.31 -5.04
CA VAL A 9 -7.73 1.70 -3.63
C VAL A 9 -7.21 0.50 -2.85
N VAL A 10 -6.02 0.62 -2.28
CA VAL A 10 -5.37 -0.42 -1.48
C VAL A 10 -5.41 -0.03 -0.01
N VAL A 11 -5.77 -0.99 0.84
CA VAL A 11 -5.64 -0.85 2.29
C VAL A 11 -4.26 -1.37 2.68
N GLU A 12 -3.41 -0.52 3.23
CA GLU A 12 -2.05 -0.89 3.63
C GLU A 12 -1.69 -0.40 5.03
N ARG A 13 -0.73 -1.08 5.66
CA ARG A 13 -0.15 -0.61 6.92
C ARG A 13 0.78 0.57 6.63
N CYS A 14 0.53 1.68 7.32
CA CYS A 14 1.25 2.93 7.16
C CYS A 14 1.58 3.52 8.54
N ALA A 15 2.45 4.52 8.57
CA ALA A 15 2.81 5.27 9.78
C ALA A 15 3.15 4.35 10.97
N CYS A 16 3.98 3.33 10.70
CA CYS A 16 4.37 2.35 11.70
C CYS A 16 5.36 2.96 12.69
N THR A 17 5.10 2.78 13.98
CA THR A 17 5.99 3.17 15.07
C THR A 17 6.49 1.93 15.79
N PHE A 18 7.81 1.87 15.97
CA PHE A 18 8.43 0.86 16.81
C PHE A 18 8.32 1.27 18.28
N HIS A 19 7.75 0.40 19.09
CA HIS A 19 7.73 0.53 20.54
C HIS A 19 8.89 -0.29 21.08
N TRP A 20 9.84 0.40 21.70
CA TRP A 20 10.91 -0.25 22.45
C TRP A 20 10.26 -1.16 23.50
N CYS A 21 10.60 -2.45 23.45
CA CYS A 21 9.78 -3.63 23.82
C CYS A 21 9.12 -4.34 22.61
N CYS A 22 9.91 -4.54 21.54
CA CYS A 22 9.67 -5.49 20.44
C CYS A 22 8.28 -5.47 19.75
N GLU A 23 7.56 -4.35 19.82
CA GLU A 23 6.23 -4.22 19.23
C GLU A 23 6.24 -3.17 18.13
N VAL A 24 5.58 -3.46 17.00
CA VAL A 24 5.36 -2.48 15.93
C VAL A 24 3.88 -2.19 15.84
N LYS A 25 3.49 -0.92 16.03
CA LYS A 25 2.11 -0.47 15.84
C LYS A 25 2.01 0.30 14.54
N CYS A 26 1.07 -0.08 13.69
CA CYS A 26 0.81 0.58 12.41
C CYS A 26 -0.65 1.03 12.32
N LYS A 27 -0.89 2.06 11.51
CA LYS A 27 -2.25 2.46 11.11
C LYS A 27 -2.64 1.75 9.82
N LEU A 28 -3.94 1.58 9.58
CA LEU A 28 -4.46 1.15 8.28
C LEU A 28 -4.79 2.39 7.45
N CYS A 29 -4.06 2.59 6.35
CA CYS A 29 -4.30 3.64 5.38
C CYS A 29 -5.03 3.09 4.15
N ARG A 30 -5.85 3.94 3.52
CA ARG A 30 -6.42 3.69 2.20
C ARG A 30 -5.68 4.58 1.20
N THR A 31 -4.92 3.98 0.31
CA THR A 31 -4.10 4.68 -0.68
C THR A 31 -4.59 4.36 -2.07
N LYS A 32 -4.75 5.38 -2.92
CA LYS A 32 -4.98 5.19 -4.35
C LYS A 32 -3.65 4.88 -5.04
N LYS A 33 -3.56 3.73 -5.69
CA LYS A 33 -2.39 3.33 -6.46
C LYS A 33 -2.77 3.11 -7.91
N VAL A 34 -1.85 3.47 -8.81
CA VAL A 34 -1.97 3.19 -10.24
C VAL A 34 -1.16 1.94 -10.54
N ILE A 35 -1.81 0.90 -11.03
CA ILE A 35 -1.18 -0.36 -11.42
C ILE A 35 -1.07 -0.40 -12.94
N TYR A 36 0.11 -0.79 -13.42
CA TYR A 36 0.38 -1.02 -14.83
C TYR A 36 0.62 -2.52 -15.05
N THR A 37 -0.10 -3.12 -16.00
CA THR A 37 -0.01 -4.55 -16.31
C THR A 37 0.23 -4.74 -17.79
N CYS A 38 1.27 -5.49 -18.17
CA CYS A 38 1.54 -5.83 -19.57
C CYS A 38 0.46 -6.75 -20.15
N LEU A 39 0.18 -6.60 -21.46
CA LEU A 39 -0.72 -7.45 -22.23
C LEU A 39 0.03 -8.57 -22.97
#